data_AF-A0A0D0BSU1-F1
#
_entry.id   AF-A0A0D0BSU1-F1
#
_cell.length_a   1.000
_cell.length_b   1.000
_cell.length_c   1.000
_cell.angle_alpha   90.00
_cell.angle_beta   90.00
_cell.angle_gamma   90.00
#
_symmetry.space_group_name_H-M   'P 1'
#
loop_
_entity.id
_entity.type
_entity.pdbx_description
1 polymer ?
#
loop_
_entity_poly.entity_id
_entity_poly.type
_entity_poly.pdbx_seq_one_letter_code
_entity_poly.pdbx_strand_id
1 'polypeptide(L)'
;MSDSLTPLSSSTQQANVASNVPQLSTHTMLTQHVNLGAISSYKMDPKLTDGNWLVWKTCMTSVLHLHGVFQYVLGSIPKLDSSLKEELATWEQHDLIAQTLIVTSIGDEQMIHTTGLEMLSEMWAILSSVHKQ
;
A
#
# COMPACT_ATOMS: atom_id res chain seq x y z
N MET A 1 -29.83 18.35 -78.57
CA MET A 1 -30.86 19.23 -77.99
C MET A 1 -31.05 18.71 -76.56
N SER A 2 -30.21 19.16 -75.61
CA SER A 2 -30.40 20.38 -74.79
C SER A 2 -31.61 20.16 -73.87
N ASP A 3 -31.52 20.05 -72.54
CA ASP A 3 -30.87 20.90 -71.53
C ASP A 3 -30.60 20.07 -70.23
N SER A 4 -29.46 20.17 -69.53
CA SER A 4 -29.08 21.18 -68.50
C SER A 4 -30.05 21.18 -67.29
N LEU A 5 -29.73 21.13 -65.98
CA LEU A 5 -28.55 21.37 -65.14
C LEU A 5 -28.81 20.78 -63.72
N THR A 6 -27.74 20.53 -62.98
CA THR A 6 -27.61 20.17 -61.55
C THR A 6 -27.96 21.32 -60.56
N PRO A 7 -27.61 21.28 -59.25
CA PRO A 7 -28.30 20.61 -58.13
C PRO A 7 -28.68 21.60 -56.98
N LEU A 8 -29.56 21.22 -56.05
CA LEU A 8 -29.79 21.98 -54.81
C LEU A 8 -29.09 21.30 -53.63
N SER A 9 -28.00 21.91 -53.17
CA SER A 9 -27.33 21.60 -51.91
C SER A 9 -28.13 22.19 -50.73
N SER A 10 -28.27 21.42 -49.65
CA SER A 10 -28.37 21.97 -48.30
C SER A 10 -27.79 20.96 -47.31
N SER A 11 -26.67 21.38 -46.75
CA SER A 11 -25.87 20.76 -45.71
C SER A 11 -26.69 20.36 -44.48
N THR A 12 -26.26 19.30 -43.78
CA THR A 12 -25.56 19.42 -42.48
C THR A 12 -25.55 18.09 -41.71
N GLN A 13 -24.35 17.76 -41.20
CA GLN A 13 -24.01 16.87 -40.08
C GLN A 13 -23.91 15.35 -40.31
N GLN A 14 -22.67 15.00 -40.68
CA GLN A 14 -21.88 13.85 -40.26
C GLN A 14 -22.14 13.43 -38.80
N ALA A 15 -22.66 12.22 -38.60
CA ALA A 15 -22.64 11.52 -37.30
C ALA A 15 -21.69 10.32 -37.42
N ASN A 16 -20.53 10.52 -36.80
CA ASN A 16 -19.42 9.60 -36.64
C ASN A 16 -19.87 8.43 -35.74
N VAL A 17 -20.07 7.23 -36.28
CA VAL A 17 -20.37 6.04 -35.46
C VAL A 17 -19.06 5.37 -35.11
N ALA A 18 -18.39 5.90 -34.08
CA ALA A 18 -17.27 5.24 -33.42
C ALA A 18 -17.60 5.06 -31.94
N SER A 19 -17.34 3.84 -31.47
CA SER A 19 -17.14 3.46 -30.07
C SER A 19 -18.36 3.43 -29.16
N ASN A 20 -18.66 2.24 -28.65
CA ASN A 20 -18.36 1.94 -27.24
C ASN A 20 -18.73 0.48 -26.93
N VAL A 21 -17.74 -0.40 -27.01
CA VAL A 21 -17.73 -1.65 -26.26
C VAL A 21 -17.47 -1.27 -24.79
N PRO A 22 -18.34 -1.59 -23.82
CA PRO A 22 -18.01 -1.39 -22.42
C PRO A 22 -16.95 -2.42 -22.02
N GLN A 23 -15.68 -2.01 -21.96
CA GLN A 23 -14.64 -2.71 -21.23
C GLN A 23 -15.00 -2.65 -19.75
N LEU A 24 -15.54 -3.74 -19.22
CA LEU A 24 -15.77 -3.92 -17.79
C LEU A 24 -14.43 -4.25 -17.09
N SER A 25 -13.52 -3.27 -17.01
CA SER A 25 -12.39 -3.32 -16.08
C SER A 25 -12.86 -2.83 -14.71
N THR A 26 -13.41 -3.75 -13.93
CA THR A 26 -13.72 -3.52 -12.51
C THR A 26 -12.64 -4.16 -11.64
N HIS A 27 -11.42 -3.62 -11.71
CA HIS A 27 -10.51 -3.66 -10.58
C HIS A 27 -10.40 -2.26 -10.01
N THR A 28 -11.47 -1.84 -9.33
CA THR A 28 -11.33 -0.79 -8.32
C THR A 28 -10.56 -1.42 -7.16
N MET A 29 -9.22 -1.39 -7.24
CA MET A 29 -8.42 -1.54 -6.02
C MET A 29 -8.85 -0.39 -5.12
N LEU A 30 -9.58 -0.71 -4.06
CA LEU A 30 -9.81 0.20 -2.95
C LEU A 30 -8.42 0.52 -2.39
N THR A 31 -7.81 1.61 -2.88
CA THR A 31 -6.65 2.22 -2.26
C THR A 31 -7.12 2.74 -0.91
N GLN A 32 -6.97 1.90 0.10
CA GLN A 32 -7.24 2.26 1.48
C GLN A 32 -6.27 3.39 1.82
N HIS A 33 -6.78 4.61 1.86
CA HIS A 33 -5.96 5.80 2.03
C HIS A 33 -5.28 5.75 3.40
N VAL A 34 -3.95 5.66 3.44
CA VAL A 34 -3.23 5.54 4.71
C VAL A 34 -3.39 6.85 5.49
N ASN A 35 -3.93 6.77 6.70
CA ASN A 35 -4.09 7.92 7.59
C ASN A 35 -2.81 8.18 8.40
N LEU A 36 -1.91 8.98 7.82
CA LEU A 36 -0.65 9.38 8.44
C LEU A 36 -0.83 10.15 9.77
N GLY A 37 -1.94 10.87 9.94
CA GLY A 37 -2.26 11.58 11.19
C GLY A 37 -2.57 10.62 12.34
N ALA A 38 -3.27 9.51 12.05
CA ALA A 38 -3.51 8.44 13.00
C ALA A 38 -2.21 7.70 13.37
N ILE A 39 -1.31 7.49 12.39
CA ILE A 39 0.01 6.86 12.63
C ILE A 39 0.88 7.74 13.54
N SER A 40 0.95 9.04 13.26
CA SER A 40 1.77 10.00 14.03
C SER A 40 1.28 10.19 15.48
N SER A 41 -0.03 10.04 15.71
CA SER A 41 -0.62 10.15 17.05
C SER A 41 -0.68 8.84 17.82
N TYR A 42 -0.50 7.70 17.14
CA TYR A 42 -0.50 6.40 17.79
C TYR A 42 0.74 6.25 18.69
N LYS A 43 0.49 6.02 19.97
CA LYS A 43 1.53 5.69 20.95
C LYS A 43 1.23 4.34 21.54
N MET A 44 2.12 3.39 21.28
CA MET A 44 2.07 2.09 21.91
C MET A 44 2.62 2.20 23.32
N ASP A 45 1.77 2.00 24.31
CA ASP A 45 2.12 2.03 25.73
C ASP A 45 1.49 0.83 26.45
N PRO A 46 2.28 -0.06 27.07
CA PRO A 46 3.74 -0.03 27.15
C PRO A 46 4.41 -0.35 25.81
N LYS A 47 5.57 0.29 25.58
CA LYS A 47 6.51 -0.09 24.51
C LYS A 47 6.99 -1.53 24.68
N LEU A 48 7.52 -2.14 23.60
CA LEU A 48 8.07 -3.50 23.68
C LEU A 48 9.24 -3.57 24.67
N THR A 49 9.16 -4.52 25.58
CA THR A 49 10.21 -4.91 26.53
C THR A 49 10.35 -6.43 26.52
N ASP A 50 11.36 -6.97 27.21
CA ASP A 50 11.54 -8.42 27.34
C ASP A 50 10.34 -9.15 27.97
N GLY A 51 9.56 -8.45 28.81
CA GLY A 51 8.50 -9.05 29.61
C GLY A 51 7.10 -9.00 28.99
N ASN A 52 6.91 -8.29 27.87
CA ASN A 52 5.56 -8.01 27.34
C ASN A 52 5.34 -8.42 25.87
N TRP A 53 6.26 -9.20 25.28
CA TRP A 53 6.22 -9.60 23.88
C TRP A 53 4.85 -10.08 23.39
N LEU A 54 4.21 -11.02 24.09
CA LEU A 54 2.94 -11.59 23.62
C LEU A 54 1.82 -10.53 23.52
N VAL A 55 1.75 -9.65 24.52
CA VAL A 55 0.78 -8.55 24.56
C VAL A 55 1.10 -7.53 23.47
N TRP A 56 2.36 -7.11 23.40
CA TRP A 56 2.83 -6.16 22.39
C TRP A 56 2.58 -6.66 20.97
N LYS A 57 2.95 -7.92 20.67
CA LYS A 57 2.76 -8.55 19.36
C LYS A 57 1.29 -8.57 18.95
N THR A 58 0.40 -8.91 19.88
CA THR A 58 -1.05 -8.96 19.62
C THR A 58 -1.61 -7.59 19.27
N CYS A 59 -1.24 -6.58 20.05
CA CYS A 59 -1.64 -5.19 19.80
C CYS A 59 -1.05 -4.67 18.48
N MET A 60 0.25 -4.90 18.24
CA MET A 60 0.94 -4.43 17.04
C MET A 60 0.37 -5.08 15.78
N THR A 61 0.09 -6.39 15.82
CA THR A 61 -0.59 -7.09 14.73
C THR A 61 -1.92 -6.42 14.38
N SER A 62 -2.70 -6.02 15.40
CA SER A 62 -3.98 -5.32 15.19
C SER A 62 -3.80 -3.94 14.54
N VAL A 63 -2.77 -3.20 14.95
CA VAL A 63 -2.42 -1.89 14.36
C VAL A 63 -2.00 -2.04 12.90
N LEU A 64 -1.14 -3.00 12.61
CA LEU A 64 -0.68 -3.29 11.24
C LEU A 64 -1.85 -3.70 10.33
N HIS A 65 -2.84 -4.44 10.87
CA HIS A 65 -4.07 -4.75 10.15
C HIS A 65 -4.95 -3.51 9.92
N LEU A 66 -5.10 -2.64 10.92
CA LEU A 66 -5.86 -1.39 10.79
C LEU A 66 -5.30 -0.49 9.69
N HIS A 67 -3.98 -0.50 9.51
CA HIS A 67 -3.29 0.25 8.46
C HIS A 67 -3.16 -0.50 7.12
N GLY A 68 -3.64 -1.74 7.03
CA GLY A 68 -3.56 -2.54 5.80
C GLY A 68 -2.16 -3.04 5.44
N VAL A 69 -1.18 -2.89 6.34
CA VAL A 69 0.24 -3.19 6.07
C VAL A 69 0.72 -4.52 6.62
N PHE A 70 -0.13 -5.28 7.32
CA PHE A 70 0.26 -6.57 7.92
C PHE A 70 0.81 -7.59 6.90
N GLN A 71 0.37 -7.54 5.64
CA GLN A 71 0.83 -8.47 4.60
C GLN A 71 2.32 -8.29 4.24
N TYR A 72 2.85 -7.08 4.43
CA TYR A 72 4.27 -6.76 4.21
C TYR A 72 5.16 -7.35 5.31
N VAL A 73 4.63 -7.43 6.54
CA VAL A 73 5.31 -7.97 7.72
C VAL A 73 5.64 -9.45 7.56
N LEU A 74 4.70 -10.20 6.99
CA LEU A 74 4.87 -11.64 6.74
C LEU A 74 5.79 -11.93 5.54
N GLY A 75 6.23 -10.90 4.80
CA GLY A 75 6.91 -11.09 3.53
C GLY A 75 6.01 -11.70 2.44
N SER A 76 4.69 -11.72 2.64
CA SER A 76 3.73 -12.28 1.68
C SER A 76 3.66 -11.48 0.38
N ILE A 77 3.97 -10.18 0.46
CA ILE A 77 4.14 -9.30 -0.70
C ILE A 77 5.65 -9.08 -0.87
N PRO A 78 6.32 -9.81 -1.77
CA PRO A 78 7.75 -9.61 -2.02
C PRO A 78 7.97 -8.21 -2.59
N LYS A 79 9.16 -7.65 -2.34
CA LYS A 79 9.58 -6.40 -2.97
C LYS A 79 9.48 -6.55 -4.49
N LEU A 80 8.67 -5.71 -5.13
CA LEU A 80 8.47 -5.75 -6.57
C LEU A 80 9.77 -5.42 -7.29
N ASP A 81 10.01 -6.09 -8.41
CA ASP A 81 11.13 -5.77 -9.29
C ASP A 81 10.88 -4.41 -9.95
N SER A 82 11.95 -3.63 -10.12
CA SER A 82 11.93 -2.19 -10.47
C SER A 82 11.23 -1.80 -11.79
N SER A 83 10.71 -2.78 -12.54
CA SER A 83 9.98 -2.62 -13.80
C SER A 83 8.65 -1.86 -13.68
N LEU A 84 8.01 -1.84 -12.50
CA LEU A 84 6.74 -1.15 -12.25
C LEU A 84 6.92 -0.08 -11.16
N LYS A 85 7.35 1.11 -11.58
CA LYS A 85 7.78 2.20 -10.68
C LYS A 85 6.70 2.64 -9.65
N GLU A 86 5.43 2.66 -10.06
CA GLU A 86 4.32 3.09 -9.19
C GLU A 86 3.97 2.03 -8.14
N GLU A 87 4.01 0.75 -8.52
CA GLU A 87 3.79 -0.36 -7.59
C GLU A 87 4.94 -0.50 -6.59
N LEU A 88 6.18 -0.30 -7.05
CA LEU A 88 7.36 -0.25 -6.16
C LEU A 88 7.25 0.91 -5.16
N ALA A 89 6.90 2.11 -5.61
CA ALA A 89 6.74 3.26 -4.71
C ALA A 89 5.64 3.02 -3.66
N THR A 90 4.54 2.38 -4.07
CA THR A 90 3.45 2.00 -3.15
C THR A 90 3.92 0.95 -2.14
N TRP A 91 4.68 -0.06 -2.59
CA TRP A 91 5.26 -1.07 -1.72
C TRP A 91 6.20 -0.44 -0.69
N GLU A 92 7.14 0.40 -1.13
CA GLU A 92 8.10 1.09 -0.27
C GLU A 92 7.41 2.00 0.75
N GLN A 93 6.33 2.66 0.35
CA GLN A 93 5.53 3.47 1.25
C GLN A 93 4.88 2.63 2.36
N HIS A 94 4.26 1.49 2.01
CA HIS A 94 3.63 0.61 3.00
C HIS A 94 4.66 -0.03 3.95
N ASP A 95 5.81 -0.43 3.41
CA ASP A 95 6.91 -0.97 4.20
C ASP A 95 7.44 0.07 5.20
N LEU A 96 7.71 1.30 4.75
CA LEU A 96 8.15 2.40 5.60
C LEU A 96 7.14 2.75 6.72
N ILE A 97 5.85 2.73 6.40
CA ILE A 97 4.78 2.99 7.39
C ILE A 97 4.81 1.94 8.50
N ALA A 98 4.89 0.66 8.12
CA ALA A 98 4.96 -0.41 9.09
C ALA A 98 6.26 -0.39 9.90
N GLN A 99 7.40 -0.07 9.26
CA GLN A 99 8.67 0.09 9.97
C GLN A 99 8.56 1.20 11.03
N THR A 100 7.94 2.33 10.66
CA THR A 100 7.70 3.45 11.58
C THR A 100 6.83 3.03 12.76
N LEU A 101 5.75 2.28 12.52
CA LEU A 101 4.88 1.77 13.60
C LEU A 101 5.64 0.86 14.56
N ILE A 102 6.52 -0.01 14.06
CA ILE A 102 7.35 -0.88 14.90
C ILE A 102 8.39 -0.06 15.68
N VAL A 103 9.21 0.75 14.99
CA VAL A 103 10.30 1.50 15.63
C VAL A 103 9.78 2.48 16.70
N THR A 104 8.62 3.08 16.49
CA THR A 104 8.03 4.01 17.49
C THR A 104 7.43 3.31 18.71
N SER A 105 7.22 1.99 18.64
CA SER A 105 6.55 1.20 19.67
C SER A 105 7.46 0.22 20.40
N ILE A 106 8.75 0.15 20.06
CA ILE A 106 9.76 -0.62 20.79
C ILE A 106 10.44 0.22 21.88
N GLY A 107 10.78 -0.44 22.99
CA GLY A 107 11.62 0.12 24.04
C GLY A 107 13.07 0.24 23.58
N ASP A 108 13.82 1.11 24.24
CA ASP A 108 15.21 1.40 23.87
C ASP A 108 16.08 0.13 23.98
N GLU A 109 15.78 -0.76 24.94
CA GLU A 109 16.48 -2.04 25.08
C GLU A 109 16.29 -2.98 23.87
N GLN A 110 15.17 -2.88 23.16
CA GLN A 110 14.86 -3.72 22.00
C GLN A 110 15.31 -3.10 20.68
N MET A 111 15.48 -1.78 20.63
CA MET A 111 15.87 -1.04 19.44
C MET A 111 17.23 -1.49 18.86
N ILE A 112 18.10 -2.05 19.71
CA ILE A 112 19.39 -2.59 19.28
C ILE A 112 19.22 -3.72 18.26
N HIS A 113 18.13 -4.49 18.37
CA HIS A 113 17.87 -5.65 17.52
C HIS A 113 17.37 -5.27 16.13
N THR A 114 16.78 -4.07 15.98
CA THR A 114 16.24 -3.57 14.72
C THR A 114 17.16 -2.59 14.01
N THR A 115 18.27 -2.19 14.64
CA THR A 115 19.21 -1.21 14.09
C THR A 115 19.91 -1.78 12.86
N GLY A 116 19.85 -1.05 11.74
CA GLY A 116 20.51 -1.44 10.49
C GLY A 116 19.72 -2.42 9.61
N LEU A 117 18.51 -2.79 10.01
CA LEU A 117 17.59 -3.54 9.15
C LEU A 117 16.84 -2.57 8.23
N GLU A 118 16.78 -2.92 6.95
CA GLU A 118 16.15 -2.06 5.93
C GLU A 118 14.73 -2.53 5.58
N MET A 119 14.40 -3.79 5.88
CA MET A 119 13.09 -4.35 5.59
C MET A 119 12.30 -4.65 6.86
N LEU A 120 11.01 -4.33 6.81
CA LEU A 120 10.07 -4.64 7.88
C LEU A 120 10.04 -6.13 8.26
N SER A 121 10.09 -7.00 7.26
CA SER A 121 10.04 -8.45 7.44
C SER A 121 11.22 -8.94 8.29
N GLU A 122 12.40 -8.33 8.12
CA GLU A 122 13.59 -8.61 8.92
C GLU A 122 13.38 -8.14 10.37
N MET A 123 12.87 -6.92 10.56
CA MET A 123 12.58 -6.37 11.89
C MET A 123 11.58 -7.26 12.66
N TRP A 124 10.52 -7.71 12.00
CA TRP A 124 9.53 -8.59 12.63
C TRP A 124 10.10 -9.97 12.96
N ALA A 125 10.94 -10.52 12.07
CA ALA A 125 11.58 -11.81 12.26
C ALA A 125 12.57 -11.79 13.44
N ILE A 126 13.41 -10.76 13.54
CA ILE A 126 14.41 -10.66 14.63
C ILE A 126 13.71 -10.49 15.98
N LEU A 127 12.73 -9.59 16.09
CA LEU A 127 11.97 -9.38 17.32
C LEU A 127 11.23 -10.68 17.72
N SER A 128 10.65 -11.36 16.75
CA SER A 128 10.03 -12.67 16.99
C SER A 128 11.03 -13.73 17.45
N SER A 129 12.28 -13.68 16.97
CA SER A 129 13.32 -14.63 17.36
C SER A 129 13.84 -14.37 18.78
N VAL A 130 14.05 -13.10 19.14
CA VAL A 130 14.56 -12.69 20.46
C VAL A 130 13.61 -13.13 21.58
N HIS A 131 12.29 -13.03 21.36
CA HIS A 131 11.28 -13.30 22.39
C HIS A 131 10.62 -14.69 22.31
N LYS A 132 11.03 -15.57 21.40
CA LYS A 132 10.45 -16.93 21.23
C LYS A 132 10.99 -17.98 22.21
N GLN A 133 11.58 -17.57 23.34
CA GLN A 133 12.11 -18.51 24.35
C GLN A 133 11.01 -19.32 25.04
#